data_AF-A0A7V9CZD4-F1
#
_entry.id   AF-A0A7V9CZD4-F1
#
_cell.length_a   1.000
_cell.length_b   1.000
_cell.length_c   1.000
_cell.angle_alpha   90.00
_cell.angle_beta   90.00
_cell.angle_gamma   90.00
#
_symmetry.space_group_name_H-M   'P 1'
#
loop_
_entity.id
_entity.type
_entity.pdbx_description
1 polymer ?
#
loop_
_entity_poly.entity_id
_entity_poly.type
_entity_poly.pdbx_seq_one_letter_code
_entity_poly.pdbx_strand_id
1 'polypeptide(L)'
;MQQECPRCGAAVEPLQEYCVDCGLRLHTPGVVPALASGWRRRMPWYPGDWVWPSLLALVVAVLSAAGAIVWTRDARSASSETIVGDTGPLPTVATTTMAETTTPRRTVPTQTTATTAPPRPQPRRSLIEWPRGQNGWTLVLASLPTSAGRPQAVAKAREALRSGLAEVGVLDSSRYASLHPGYYVVFSGVYSSLGEAQDAVSKAASAGYQNAYARRVTS
;
A
#
# COMPACT_ATOMS: atom_id res chain seq x y z
N MET A 1 23.83 -19.89 41.20
CA MET A 1 23.98 -20.37 39.80
C MET A 1 24.22 -19.13 38.95
N GLN A 2 25.46 -18.82 38.58
CA GLN A 2 25.76 -17.72 37.65
C GLN A 2 25.30 -18.16 36.26
N GLN A 3 24.55 -17.33 35.56
CA GLN A 3 24.16 -17.61 34.17
C GLN A 3 25.18 -16.95 33.25
N GLU A 4 25.43 -17.57 32.10
CA GLU A 4 26.40 -17.09 31.11
C GLU A 4 25.66 -16.71 29.83
N CYS A 5 26.11 -15.67 29.14
CA CYS A 5 25.52 -15.25 27.89
C CYS A 5 25.79 -16.31 26.79
N PRO A 6 24.76 -16.85 26.11
CA PRO A 6 24.94 -17.89 25.10
C PRO A 6 25.65 -17.42 23.82
N ARG A 7 25.86 -16.10 23.66
CA ARG A 7 26.51 -15.51 22.49
C ARG A 7 27.98 -15.17 22.71
N CYS A 8 28.34 -14.67 23.88
CA CYS A 8 29.71 -14.21 24.17
C CYS A 8 30.35 -14.83 25.43
N GLY A 9 29.61 -15.63 26.19
CA GLY A 9 30.12 -16.28 27.41
C GLY A 9 30.30 -15.36 28.61
N ALA A 10 29.94 -14.07 28.52
CA ALA A 10 30.02 -13.14 29.64
C ALA A 10 29.09 -13.58 30.78
N ALA A 11 29.51 -13.36 32.04
CA ALA A 11 28.66 -13.59 33.20
C ALA A 11 27.49 -12.61 33.20
N VAL A 12 26.27 -13.10 33.45
CA VAL A 12 25.04 -12.30 33.44
C VAL A 12 24.29 -12.43 34.76
N GLU A 13 23.71 -11.32 35.21
CA GLU A 13 22.91 -11.28 36.43
C GLU A 13 21.49 -11.80 36.16
N PRO A 14 20.79 -12.47 37.11
CA PRO A 14 19.51 -13.15 36.85
C PRO A 14 18.35 -12.26 36.38
N LEU A 15 18.42 -10.95 36.58
CA LEU A 15 17.40 -9.97 36.14
C LEU A 15 17.89 -9.05 35.01
N GLN A 16 19.03 -9.34 34.39
CA GLN A 16 19.57 -8.50 33.32
C GLN A 16 18.81 -8.74 32.01
N GLU A 17 18.06 -7.74 31.55
CA GLU A 17 17.29 -7.80 30.29
C GLU A 17 18.20 -7.93 29.05
N TYR A 18 19.41 -7.37 29.12
CA TYR A 18 20.39 -7.37 28.03
C TYR A 18 21.80 -7.67 28.54
N CYS A 19 22.59 -8.38 27.74
CA CYS A 19 24.01 -8.57 27.95
C CYS A 19 24.75 -7.27 27.60
N VAL A 20 25.46 -6.71 28.58
CA VAL A 20 26.19 -5.45 28.42
C VAL A 20 27.42 -5.57 27.52
N ASP A 21 28.02 -6.76 27.39
CA ASP A 21 29.19 -6.97 26.53
C ASP A 21 28.83 -7.10 25.04
N CYS A 22 27.76 -7.83 24.71
CA CYS A 22 27.44 -8.17 23.31
C CYS A 22 26.07 -7.67 22.83
N GLY A 23 25.28 -7.03 23.70
CA GLY A 23 23.96 -6.47 23.38
C GLY A 23 22.85 -7.50 23.16
N LEU A 24 23.06 -8.78 23.46
CA LEU A 24 22.03 -9.81 23.34
C LEU A 24 20.94 -9.61 24.41
N ARG A 25 19.67 -9.64 24.02
CA ARG A 25 18.55 -9.64 24.96
C ARG A 25 18.41 -11.02 25.63
N LEU A 26 18.51 -11.09 26.95
CA LEU A 26 18.56 -12.34 27.73
C LEU A 26 17.20 -12.70 28.32
N HIS A 27 16.41 -11.69 28.72
CA HIS A 27 15.08 -11.91 29.29
C HIS A 27 14.03 -11.80 28.18
N THR A 28 13.34 -12.91 27.89
CA THR A 28 12.15 -12.91 27.02
C THR A 28 11.03 -13.66 27.73
N PRO A 29 10.25 -13.00 28.60
CA PRO A 29 9.12 -13.66 29.22
C PRO A 29 7.99 -13.78 28.19
N GLY A 30 7.79 -14.98 27.68
CA GLY A 30 6.64 -15.28 26.84
C GLY A 30 6.72 -16.67 26.21
N VAL A 31 5.57 -17.33 26.09
CA VAL A 31 5.36 -18.57 25.32
C VAL A 31 5.28 -18.33 23.80
N VAL A 32 5.04 -17.07 23.41
CA VAL A 32 4.91 -16.61 22.02
C VAL A 32 6.20 -16.72 21.16
N PRO A 33 7.42 -16.38 21.65
CA PRO A 33 8.65 -16.46 20.87
C PRO A 33 9.16 -17.89 20.64
N ALA A 34 8.82 -18.84 21.52
CA ALA A 34 9.17 -20.25 21.33
C ALA A 34 8.48 -20.83 20.08
N LEU A 35 7.17 -20.55 19.94
CA LEU A 35 6.39 -20.94 18.76
C LEU A 35 6.81 -20.15 17.50
N ALA A 36 7.15 -18.88 17.64
CA ALA A 36 7.63 -18.04 16.53
C ALA A 36 9.00 -18.51 15.96
N SER A 37 9.88 -19.05 16.81
CA SER A 37 11.20 -19.55 16.39
C SER A 37 11.11 -20.86 15.58
N GLY A 38 10.11 -21.71 15.86
CA GLY A 38 9.86 -22.94 15.11
C GLY A 38 9.29 -22.67 13.72
N TRP A 39 8.41 -21.67 13.60
CA TRP A 39 7.76 -21.32 12.34
C TRP A 39 8.69 -20.51 11.40
N ARG A 40 9.59 -19.68 11.93
CA ARG A 40 10.62 -18.95 11.13
C ARG A 40 11.58 -19.86 10.38
N ARG A 41 11.84 -21.07 10.87
CA ARG A 41 12.75 -22.01 10.18
C ARG A 41 12.11 -22.69 8.96
N ARG A 42 10.77 -22.70 8.86
CA ARG A 42 10.06 -23.44 7.81
C ARG A 42 9.51 -22.55 6.70
N MET A 43 9.32 -21.25 6.94
CA MET A 43 8.86 -20.29 5.94
C MET A 43 9.72 -19.01 5.98
N PRO A 44 10.74 -18.88 5.10
CA PRO A 44 11.63 -17.71 5.03
C PRO A 44 10.94 -16.44 4.47
N TRP A 45 9.68 -16.53 4.05
CA TRP A 45 8.85 -15.42 3.58
C TRP A 45 7.83 -15.04 4.66
N TYR A 46 8.31 -14.53 5.79
CA TYR A 46 7.48 -14.08 6.90
C TYR A 46 7.40 -12.54 6.89
N PRO A 47 6.32 -11.93 6.38
CA PRO A 47 6.10 -10.50 6.52
C PRO A 47 5.80 -10.21 8.00
N GLY A 48 6.60 -9.32 8.59
CA GLY A 48 6.61 -9.01 10.01
C GLY A 48 5.24 -8.61 10.58
N ASP A 49 5.09 -8.93 11.86
CA ASP A 49 4.20 -8.36 12.89
C ASP A 49 2.68 -8.26 12.65
N TRP A 50 2.16 -8.37 11.42
CA TRP A 50 0.74 -8.21 11.12
C TRP A 50 -0.07 -9.52 11.15
N VAL A 51 0.58 -10.68 10.97
CA VAL A 51 -0.09 -12.00 10.99
C VAL A 51 -0.76 -12.30 12.34
N TRP A 52 -0.11 -11.94 13.44
CA TRP A 52 -0.63 -12.17 14.80
C TRP A 52 -1.88 -11.34 15.11
N PRO A 53 -1.92 -10.01 14.88
CA PRO A 53 -3.15 -9.25 15.05
C PRO A 53 -4.25 -9.73 14.10
N SER A 54 -3.94 -10.14 12.86
CA SER A 54 -4.94 -10.74 11.95
C SER A 54 -5.51 -12.06 12.49
N LEU A 55 -4.67 -12.95 13.02
CA LEU A 55 -5.13 -14.21 13.63
C LEU A 55 -5.97 -13.97 14.88
N LEU A 56 -5.56 -13.02 15.72
CA LEU A 56 -6.31 -12.64 16.91
C LEU A 56 -7.68 -12.05 16.53
N ALA A 57 -7.72 -11.14 15.55
CA ALA A 57 -8.96 -10.60 15.03
C ALA A 57 -9.88 -11.68 14.46
N LEU A 58 -9.33 -12.69 13.77
CA LEU A 58 -10.09 -13.81 13.23
C LEU A 58 -10.70 -14.67 14.34
N VAL A 59 -9.95 -14.97 15.41
CA VAL A 59 -10.47 -15.67 16.59
C VAL A 59 -11.61 -14.89 17.26
N VAL A 60 -11.44 -13.58 17.44
CA VAL A 60 -12.50 -12.71 17.99
C VAL A 60 -13.75 -12.74 17.10
N ALA A 61 -13.59 -12.65 15.78
CA ALA A 61 -14.70 -12.73 14.84
C ALA A 61 -15.46 -14.07 14.93
N VAL A 62 -14.75 -15.20 14.97
CA VAL A 62 -15.36 -16.54 15.11
C VAL A 62 -16.15 -16.67 16.41
N LEU A 63 -15.61 -16.17 17.53
CA LEU A 63 -16.29 -16.17 18.82
C LEU A 63 -17.56 -15.29 18.80
N SER A 64 -17.51 -14.12 18.15
CA SER A 64 -18.68 -13.25 18.02
C SER A 64 -19.79 -13.84 17.15
N ALA A 65 -19.46 -14.56 16.07
CA ALA A 65 -20.44 -15.23 15.23
C ALA A 65 -21.16 -16.38 15.95
N ALA A 66 -20.43 -17.14 16.78
CA ALA A 66 -21.03 -18.22 17.59
C ALA A 66 -22.03 -17.67 18.63
N GLY A 67 -21.74 -16.52 19.25
CA GLY A 67 -22.67 -15.86 20.18
C GLY A 67 -23.99 -15.42 19.53
N ALA A 68 -23.93 -14.88 18.31
CA ALA A 68 -25.12 -14.45 17.58
C ALA A 68 -26.06 -15.62 17.18
N ILE A 69 -25.50 -16.80 16.90
CA ILE A 69 -26.29 -18.00 16.52
C ILE A 69 -27.08 -18.53 17.73
N VAL A 70 -26.56 -18.40 18.95
CA VAL A 70 -27.26 -18.83 20.17
C VAL A 70 -28.42 -17.88 20.50
N TRP A 71 -28.23 -16.57 20.31
CA TRP A 71 -29.23 -15.56 20.68
C TRP A 71 -30.42 -15.48 19.70
N THR A 72 -30.21 -15.78 18.41
CA THR A 72 -31.26 -15.73 17.39
C THR A 72 -32.21 -16.94 17.39
N ARG A 73 -31.98 -17.94 18.25
CA ARG A 73 -32.93 -19.07 18.42
C ARG A 73 -34.16 -18.68 19.24
N ASP A 74 -34.02 -17.80 20.23
CA ASP A 74 -35.16 -17.34 21.05
C ASP A 74 -36.04 -16.32 20.32
N ALA A 75 -35.45 -15.49 19.46
CA ALA A 75 -36.18 -14.41 18.78
C ALA A 75 -37.06 -14.87 17.59
N ARG A 76 -36.96 -16.13 17.14
CA ARG A 76 -37.75 -16.64 15.99
C ARG A 76 -39.16 -17.13 16.36
N SER A 77 -39.49 -17.21 17.64
CA SER A 77 -40.81 -17.71 18.09
C SER A 77 -41.88 -16.63 18.20
N ALA A 78 -41.56 -15.35 17.96
CA ALA A 78 -42.53 -14.27 18.01
C ALA A 78 -42.41 -13.38 16.77
N SER A 79 -43.56 -13.11 16.14
CA SER A 79 -43.81 -12.04 15.14
C SER A 79 -43.58 -12.41 13.67
N SER A 80 -44.52 -13.17 13.11
CA SER A 80 -44.91 -12.99 11.70
C SER A 80 -46.36 -12.50 11.70
N GLU A 81 -46.54 -11.19 11.85
CA GLU A 81 -47.81 -10.54 11.54
C GLU A 81 -47.55 -9.62 10.34
N THR A 82 -47.94 -10.12 9.16
CA THR A 82 -47.96 -9.41 7.89
C THR A 82 -49.07 -8.36 7.91
N ILE A 83 -48.75 -7.12 7.55
CA ILE A 83 -49.75 -6.14 7.10
C ILE A 83 -49.42 -5.71 5.67
N VAL A 84 -50.46 -5.88 4.84
CA VAL A 84 -50.57 -5.68 3.40
C VAL A 84 -50.58 -4.18 3.06
N GLY A 85 -50.11 -3.85 1.85
CA GLY A 85 -49.80 -2.49 1.42
C GLY A 85 -50.98 -1.62 1.01
N ASP A 86 -50.63 -0.40 0.63
CA ASP A 86 -51.53 0.55 -0.02
C ASP A 86 -50.81 1.23 -1.18
N THR A 87 -51.47 1.23 -2.34
CA THR A 87 -51.00 1.83 -3.59
C THR A 87 -51.76 3.14 -3.76
N GLY A 88 -51.12 4.26 -3.44
CA GLY A 88 -51.66 5.60 -3.68
C GLY A 88 -50.90 6.32 -4.80
N PRO A 89 -51.55 6.82 -5.87
CA PRO A 89 -50.91 7.70 -6.83
C PRO A 89 -50.80 9.12 -6.25
N LEU A 90 -49.66 9.79 -6.43
CA LEU A 90 -49.50 11.21 -6.09
C LEU A 90 -49.28 12.09 -7.34
N PRO A 91 -49.78 13.34 -7.31
CA PRO A 91 -50.20 14.12 -8.47
C PRO A 91 -49.11 14.99 -9.13
N THR A 92 -49.34 15.30 -10.41
CA THR A 92 -48.66 16.33 -11.21
C THR A 92 -49.20 17.72 -10.92
N VAL A 93 -48.40 18.65 -10.37
CA VAL A 93 -48.56 20.14 -10.42
C VAL A 93 -47.22 20.76 -9.97
N ALA A 94 -46.61 21.84 -10.49
CA ALA A 94 -46.76 22.72 -11.65
C ALA A 94 -45.40 23.37 -11.97
N THR A 95 -45.25 23.75 -13.24
CA THR A 95 -44.30 24.75 -13.76
C THR A 95 -44.40 26.06 -12.98
N THR A 96 -43.27 26.60 -12.53
CA THR A 96 -43.12 28.05 -12.28
C THR A 96 -42.01 28.58 -13.18
N THR A 97 -42.43 29.34 -14.18
CA THR A 97 -41.62 30.24 -14.97
C THR A 97 -41.27 31.45 -14.10
N MET A 98 -39.97 31.69 -13.90
CA MET A 98 -39.44 33.05 -13.78
C MET A 98 -38.35 33.22 -14.82
N ALA A 99 -38.66 34.07 -15.79
CA ALA A 99 -37.70 34.62 -16.72
C ALA A 99 -36.81 35.63 -15.97
N GLU A 100 -35.50 35.45 -16.02
CA GLU A 100 -34.59 36.58 -15.97
C GLU A 100 -33.64 36.47 -17.16
N THR A 101 -33.88 37.38 -18.09
CA THR A 101 -33.07 37.64 -19.27
C THR A 101 -31.69 38.09 -18.84
N THR A 102 -30.65 37.31 -19.12
CA THR A 102 -29.31 37.86 -19.31
C THR A 102 -28.54 37.00 -20.32
N THR A 103 -28.38 37.52 -21.53
CA THR A 103 -27.48 37.00 -22.55
C THR A 103 -26.90 38.20 -23.30
N PRO A 104 -25.66 38.17 -23.82
CA PRO A 104 -24.42 37.73 -23.17
C PRO A 104 -23.32 38.81 -23.32
N ARG A 105 -22.38 38.93 -22.37
CA ARG A 105 -21.09 39.55 -22.71
C ARG A 105 -20.22 38.48 -23.36
N ARG A 106 -20.08 38.58 -24.69
CA ARG A 106 -19.12 37.81 -25.50
C ARG A 106 -17.71 38.10 -25.01
N THR A 107 -17.16 37.23 -24.17
CA THR A 107 -15.71 37.11 -24.02
C THR A 107 -15.23 36.35 -25.25
N VAL A 108 -14.41 37.00 -26.07
CA VAL A 108 -13.74 36.36 -27.20
C VAL A 108 -12.94 35.18 -26.65
N PRO A 109 -13.17 33.94 -27.08
CA PRO A 109 -12.24 32.87 -26.75
C PRO A 109 -10.96 33.19 -27.52
N THR A 110 -9.90 33.53 -26.80
CA THR A 110 -8.54 33.40 -27.32
C THR A 110 -8.41 31.95 -27.76
N GLN A 111 -8.39 31.73 -29.08
CA GLN A 111 -8.02 30.44 -29.65
C GLN A 111 -6.57 30.19 -29.25
N THR A 112 -6.36 29.52 -28.12
CA THR A 112 -5.11 28.82 -27.87
C THR A 112 -5.05 27.73 -28.93
N THR A 113 -4.25 27.96 -29.96
CA THR A 113 -3.86 26.93 -30.92
C THR A 113 -3.39 25.73 -30.12
N ALA A 114 -4.17 24.66 -30.11
CA ALA A 114 -3.78 23.41 -29.50
C ALA A 114 -2.62 22.86 -30.33
N THR A 115 -1.38 23.19 -29.93
CA THR A 115 -0.19 22.48 -30.39
C THR A 115 -0.43 21.01 -30.08
N THR A 116 -0.63 20.22 -31.13
CA THR A 116 -0.72 18.77 -31.05
C THR A 116 0.53 18.27 -30.32
N ALA A 117 0.36 17.88 -29.06
CA ALA A 117 1.40 17.18 -28.32
C ALA A 117 1.77 15.93 -29.14
N PRO A 118 3.07 15.67 -29.38
CA PRO A 118 3.49 14.48 -30.08
C PRO A 118 2.87 13.25 -29.42
N PRO A 119 2.42 12.23 -30.20
CA PRO A 119 1.83 11.03 -29.65
C PRO A 119 2.76 10.45 -28.59
N ARG A 120 2.29 10.43 -27.34
CA ARG A 120 3.07 9.90 -26.21
C ARG A 120 3.45 8.46 -26.60
N PRO A 121 4.74 8.09 -26.63
CA PRO A 121 5.14 6.72 -26.94
C PRO A 121 4.32 5.77 -26.09
N GLN A 122 3.69 4.76 -26.71
CA GLN A 122 2.94 3.78 -25.94
C GLN A 122 3.93 3.12 -24.96
N PRO A 123 3.62 3.12 -23.66
CA PRO A 123 4.59 2.74 -22.65
C PRO A 123 4.89 1.25 -22.84
N ARG A 124 6.16 0.95 -23.15
CA ARG A 124 6.60 -0.42 -23.43
C ARG A 124 6.63 -1.19 -22.11
N ARG A 125 6.12 -2.42 -22.13
CA ARG A 125 6.25 -3.35 -21.00
C ARG A 125 7.66 -3.93 -20.98
N SER A 126 8.61 -3.10 -20.57
CA SER A 126 10.02 -3.45 -20.50
C SER A 126 10.64 -2.92 -19.21
N LEU A 127 11.72 -3.56 -18.78
CA LEU A 127 12.56 -3.02 -17.74
C LEU A 127 13.37 -1.85 -18.31
N ILE A 128 13.28 -0.68 -17.70
CA ILE A 128 14.00 0.53 -18.12
C ILE A 128 15.01 0.96 -17.06
N GLU A 129 16.06 1.64 -17.51
CA GLU A 129 16.95 2.39 -16.63
C GLU A 129 16.43 3.84 -16.55
N TRP A 130 16.53 4.47 -15.37
CA TRP A 130 16.22 5.88 -15.25
C TRP A 130 17.12 6.72 -16.18
N PRO A 131 16.58 7.66 -16.97
CA PRO A 131 17.39 8.49 -17.86
C PRO A 131 18.47 9.25 -17.08
N ARG A 132 19.73 9.01 -17.44
CA ARG A 132 20.88 9.60 -16.76
C ARG A 132 20.84 11.11 -16.85
N GLY A 133 21.10 11.80 -15.74
CA GLY A 133 21.15 13.26 -15.67
C GLY A 133 19.79 13.95 -15.88
N GLN A 134 18.68 13.22 -15.87
CA GLN A 134 17.35 13.83 -15.97
C GLN A 134 16.67 13.92 -14.61
N ASN A 135 16.10 15.09 -14.38
CA ASN A 135 15.17 15.35 -13.30
C ASN A 135 13.75 15.05 -13.78
N GLY A 136 12.97 14.36 -12.97
CA GLY A 136 11.60 14.00 -13.34
C GLY A 136 10.80 13.46 -12.18
N TRP A 137 9.59 13.03 -12.49
CA TRP A 137 8.70 12.36 -11.55
C TRP A 137 8.56 10.89 -11.93
N THR A 138 8.41 10.05 -10.92
CA THR A 138 8.23 8.61 -11.10
C THR A 138 7.17 8.09 -10.14
N LEU A 139 6.54 6.97 -10.49
CA LEU A 139 5.76 6.21 -9.52
C LEU A 139 6.68 5.31 -8.72
N VAL A 140 6.72 5.45 -7.40
CA VAL A 140 7.43 4.52 -6.51
C VAL A 140 6.49 3.39 -6.14
N LEU A 141 6.86 2.16 -6.48
CA LEU A 141 6.07 0.95 -6.22
C LEU A 141 6.50 0.27 -4.92
N ALA A 142 7.81 0.24 -4.67
CA ALA A 142 8.40 -0.35 -3.48
C ALA A 142 9.79 0.24 -3.21
N SER A 143 10.17 0.33 -1.94
CA SER A 143 11.51 0.68 -1.51
C SER A 143 12.09 -0.48 -0.72
N LEU A 144 13.15 -1.11 -1.23
CA LEU A 144 13.82 -2.23 -0.58
C LEU A 144 15.15 -1.75 0.02
N PRO A 145 15.52 -2.15 1.25
CA PRO A 145 16.83 -1.80 1.79
C PRO A 145 17.94 -2.41 0.93
N THR A 146 19.06 -1.70 0.79
CA THR A 146 20.22 -2.16 0.02
C THR A 146 20.80 -3.49 0.53
N SER A 147 20.59 -3.82 1.80
CA SER A 147 20.92 -5.12 2.41
C SER A 147 20.19 -6.31 1.76
N ALA A 148 19.02 -6.09 1.15
CA ALA A 148 18.31 -7.13 0.38
C ALA A 148 18.99 -7.41 -0.98
N GLY A 149 19.84 -6.50 -1.45
CA GLY A 149 20.56 -6.62 -2.71
C GLY A 149 19.74 -6.23 -3.96
N ARG A 150 20.45 -5.79 -5.00
CA ARG A 150 19.86 -5.39 -6.28
C ARG A 150 19.03 -6.50 -6.96
N PRO A 151 19.41 -7.80 -6.93
CA PRO A 151 18.61 -8.86 -7.54
C PRO A 151 17.17 -8.96 -7.01
N GLN A 152 16.96 -8.72 -5.70
CA GLN A 152 15.63 -8.72 -5.09
C GLN A 152 14.76 -7.57 -5.63
N ALA A 153 15.33 -6.36 -5.75
CA ALA A 153 14.63 -5.23 -6.33
C ALA A 153 14.29 -5.46 -7.82
N VAL A 154 15.18 -6.09 -8.59
CA VAL A 154 14.92 -6.46 -9.99
C VAL A 154 13.81 -7.53 -10.07
N ALA A 155 13.77 -8.49 -9.16
CA ALA A 155 12.68 -9.46 -9.10
C ALA A 155 11.32 -8.77 -8.86
N LYS A 156 11.27 -7.79 -7.95
CA LYS A 156 10.08 -6.96 -7.71
C LYS A 156 9.70 -6.10 -8.92
N ALA A 157 10.66 -5.55 -9.65
CA ALA A 157 10.39 -4.84 -10.89
C ALA A 157 9.79 -5.76 -11.97
N ARG A 158 10.26 -7.00 -12.10
CA ARG A 158 9.66 -8.00 -13.00
C ARG A 158 8.25 -8.41 -12.58
N GLU A 159 7.99 -8.48 -11.28
CA GLU A 159 6.65 -8.71 -10.75
C GLU A 159 5.69 -7.60 -11.18
N ALA A 160 6.09 -6.33 -11.06
CA ALA A 160 5.31 -5.18 -11.52
C ALA A 160 5.00 -5.23 -13.03
N LEU A 161 5.97 -5.64 -13.86
CA LEU A 161 5.74 -5.86 -15.29
C LEU A 161 4.67 -6.93 -15.55
N ARG A 162 4.69 -8.04 -14.78
CA ARG A 162 3.68 -9.10 -14.89
C ARG A 162 2.30 -8.63 -14.43
N SER A 163 2.23 -7.70 -13.48
CA SER A 163 0.99 -7.05 -13.06
C SER A 163 0.45 -6.03 -14.07
N GLY A 164 1.09 -5.87 -15.23
CA GLY A 164 0.61 -5.01 -16.32
C GLY A 164 1.12 -3.57 -16.27
N LEU A 165 2.04 -3.26 -15.36
CA LEU A 165 2.75 -1.98 -15.38
C LEU A 165 3.76 -1.95 -16.52
N ALA A 166 3.99 -0.74 -17.04
CA ALA A 166 4.92 -0.50 -18.11
C ALA A 166 6.07 0.36 -17.59
N GLU A 167 7.20 0.34 -18.32
CA GLU A 167 8.36 1.19 -18.02
C GLU A 167 8.82 1.08 -16.56
N VAL A 168 9.00 -0.15 -16.09
CA VAL A 168 9.39 -0.42 -14.70
C VAL A 168 10.91 -0.47 -14.59
N GLY A 169 11.49 0.01 -13.51
CA GLY A 169 12.93 -0.14 -13.28
C GLY A 169 13.32 -0.12 -11.82
N VAL A 170 14.63 -0.06 -11.57
CA VAL A 170 15.22 0.01 -10.22
C VAL A 170 16.21 1.16 -10.15
N LEU A 171 16.02 2.06 -9.20
CA LEU A 171 16.98 3.11 -8.85
C LEU A 171 17.75 2.70 -7.61
N ASP A 172 19.04 3.00 -7.58
CA ASP A 172 19.82 3.11 -6.35
C ASP A 172 19.58 4.50 -5.77
N SER A 173 18.90 4.58 -4.62
CA SER A 173 18.48 5.85 -4.03
C SER A 173 19.65 6.74 -3.63
N SER A 174 20.81 6.15 -3.37
CA SER A 174 22.03 6.87 -2.96
C SER A 174 22.62 7.73 -4.09
N ARG A 175 22.17 7.53 -5.35
CA ARG A 175 22.62 8.27 -6.53
C ARG A 175 21.78 9.52 -6.83
N TYR A 176 20.76 9.80 -6.03
CA TYR A 176 19.81 10.89 -6.28
C TYR A 176 19.59 11.70 -5.01
N ALA A 177 19.90 13.00 -5.06
CA ALA A 177 19.77 13.90 -3.92
C ALA A 177 18.33 14.00 -3.37
N SER A 178 17.32 13.77 -4.20
CA SER A 178 15.91 13.80 -3.76
C SER A 178 15.44 12.53 -3.06
N LEU A 179 16.24 11.45 -3.02
CA LEU A 179 15.85 10.18 -2.43
C LEU A 179 16.64 9.92 -1.14
N HIS A 180 16.00 9.20 -0.22
CA HIS A 180 16.68 8.79 1.00
C HIS A 180 17.68 7.67 0.69
N PRO A 181 18.97 7.81 1.02
CA PRO A 181 20.01 6.84 0.66
C PRO A 181 19.80 5.48 1.35
N GLY A 182 20.41 4.43 0.81
CA GLY A 182 20.37 3.09 1.40
C GLY A 182 19.23 2.19 0.91
N TYR A 183 18.53 2.56 -0.17
CA TYR A 183 17.41 1.80 -0.73
C TYR A 183 17.57 1.54 -2.24
N TYR A 184 17.03 0.40 -2.69
CA TYR A 184 16.66 0.18 -4.07
C TYR A 184 15.18 0.52 -4.26
N VAL A 185 14.92 1.54 -5.06
CA VAL A 185 13.56 2.03 -5.36
C VAL A 185 13.08 1.37 -6.64
N VAL A 186 12.02 0.56 -6.54
CA VAL A 186 11.32 0.01 -7.70
C VAL A 186 10.31 1.04 -8.17
N PHE A 187 10.40 1.40 -9.44
CA PHE A 187 9.61 2.49 -10.01
C PHE A 187 8.87 2.09 -11.28
N SER A 188 7.86 2.86 -11.69
CA SER A 188 7.19 2.75 -12.99
C SER A 188 6.97 4.11 -13.64
N GLY A 189 7.35 4.21 -14.92
CA GLY A 189 7.19 5.38 -15.76
C GLY A 189 8.19 6.49 -15.45
N VAL A 190 8.37 7.38 -16.43
CA VAL A 190 9.12 8.64 -16.28
C VAL A 190 8.21 9.76 -16.72
N TYR A 191 7.89 10.66 -15.80
CA TYR A 191 6.90 11.72 -15.99
C TYR A 191 7.56 13.09 -15.91
N SER A 192 7.07 14.02 -16.71
CA SER A 192 7.59 15.39 -16.76
C SER A 192 7.03 16.25 -15.63
N SER A 193 5.84 15.91 -15.12
CA SER A 193 5.11 16.68 -14.12
C SER A 193 4.54 15.82 -13.00
N LEU A 194 4.25 16.45 -11.85
CA LEU A 194 3.59 15.80 -10.73
C LEU A 194 2.17 15.33 -11.09
N GLY A 195 1.40 16.13 -11.85
CA GLY A 195 0.05 15.77 -12.26
C GLY A 195 0.02 14.47 -13.07
N GLU A 196 0.89 14.34 -14.08
CA GLU A 196 1.00 13.10 -14.87
C GLU A 196 1.36 11.89 -13.99
N ALA A 197 2.26 12.07 -13.02
CA ALA A 197 2.63 11.01 -12.11
C ALA A 197 1.49 10.64 -11.13
N GLN A 198 0.72 11.62 -10.66
CA GLN A 198 -0.43 11.40 -9.79
C GLN A 198 -1.56 10.66 -10.51
N ASP A 199 -1.84 11.01 -11.77
CA ASP A 199 -2.85 10.32 -12.58
C ASP A 199 -2.51 8.83 -12.74
N ALA A 200 -1.22 8.52 -12.87
CA ALA A 200 -0.72 7.15 -12.98
C ALA A 200 -0.82 6.31 -11.68
N VAL A 201 -1.05 6.94 -10.51
CA VAL A 201 -1.23 6.22 -9.23
C VAL A 201 -2.43 5.28 -9.30
N SER A 202 -3.55 5.76 -9.87
CA SER A 202 -4.78 4.97 -10.01
C SER A 202 -4.55 3.66 -10.78
N LYS A 203 -3.77 3.73 -11.87
CA LYS A 203 -3.38 2.56 -12.66
C LYS A 203 -2.52 1.56 -11.88
N ALA A 204 -1.61 2.06 -11.05
CA ALA A 204 -0.79 1.20 -10.20
C ALA A 204 -1.58 0.55 -9.06
N ALA A 205 -2.51 1.27 -8.46
CA ALA A 205 -3.49 0.75 -7.52
C ALA A 205 -4.27 -0.44 -8.11
N SER A 206 -4.80 -0.30 -9.34
CA SER A 206 -5.48 -1.40 -10.05
C SER A 206 -4.57 -2.59 -10.37
N ALA A 207 -3.25 -2.37 -10.47
CA ALA A 207 -2.25 -3.43 -10.65
C ALA A 207 -1.80 -4.09 -9.33
N GLY A 208 -2.42 -3.74 -8.20
CA GLY A 208 -2.11 -4.28 -6.87
C GLY A 208 -1.13 -3.43 -6.05
N TYR A 209 -0.70 -2.28 -6.54
CA TYR A 209 0.23 -1.37 -5.87
C TYR A 209 -0.52 -0.20 -5.21
N GLN A 210 -1.30 -0.50 -4.18
CA GLN A 210 -2.14 0.49 -3.48
C GLN A 210 -1.33 1.58 -2.76
N ASN A 211 -0.08 1.28 -2.40
CA ASN A 211 0.83 2.21 -1.74
C ASN A 211 1.75 2.93 -2.73
N ALA A 212 1.47 2.85 -4.04
CA ALA A 212 2.26 3.56 -5.03
C ALA A 212 2.04 5.07 -4.89
N TYR A 213 3.11 5.84 -5.01
CA TYR A 213 3.02 7.31 -4.93
C TYR A 213 4.01 7.98 -5.88
N ALA A 214 3.68 9.21 -6.28
CA ALA A 214 4.55 10.02 -7.11
C ALA A 214 5.73 10.56 -6.28
N ARG A 215 6.96 10.38 -6.78
CA ARG A 215 8.18 10.93 -6.18
C ARG A 215 9.01 11.65 -7.23
N ARG A 216 9.58 12.79 -6.84
CA ARG A 216 10.56 13.52 -7.65
C ARG A 216 11.92 12.84 -7.55
N VAL A 217 12.55 12.61 -8.69
CA VAL A 217 13.91 12.09 -8.82
C VAL A 217 14.77 13.22 -9.37
N THR A 218 15.79 13.61 -8.60
CA THR A 218 16.81 14.57 -9.05
C THR A 218 18.20 14.06 -8.73
N SER A 219 19.11 14.19 -9.68
CA SER A 219 20.54 13.88 -9.51
C SER A 219 21.22 14.88 -8.59
#